data_AF-A0A529QH17-F1
#
_entry.id   AF-A0A529QH17-F1
#
_cell.length_a   1.000
_cell.length_b   1.000
_cell.length_c   1.000
_cell.angle_alpha   90.00
_cell.angle_beta   90.00
_cell.angle_gamma   90.00
#
_symmetry.space_group_name_H-M   'P 1'
#
loop_
_entity.id
_entity.type
_entity.pdbx_description
1 polymer ?
#
loop_
_entity_poly.entity_id
_entity_poly.type
_entity_poly.pdbx_seq_one_letter_code
_entity_poly.pdbx_strand_id
1 'polypeptide(L)'
;WALGELSKLGVHALPIRSTPNNRLSQALVIIERNGSRTIISEPFELGEVDLTANLDIQPEKRPACLHIEGFHYETMTASIARFHQAGWKVSLHSAGLPKSARTPEIFAQMVRQIDLTFINDVMIREIYGLRTRMATMIEEVRLMLSRIKPRGTVVLTLGEFGAVVFPATGGPQIEVPALPVNRVDATGAGDSFAGIFLSLWLHGASLETAARYAAVGASLTTTVEG
;
A
#
# COMPACT_ATOMS: atom_id res chain seq x y z
N TRP A 1 -8.31 -9.73 -22.20
CA TRP A 1 -7.42 -10.67 -21.49
C TRP A 1 -7.39 -10.38 -19.99
N ALA A 2 -6.83 -9.26 -19.51
CA ALA A 2 -6.67 -8.96 -18.08
C ALA A 2 -7.96 -9.11 -17.23
N LEU A 3 -9.09 -8.53 -17.68
CA LEU A 3 -10.38 -8.70 -16.99
C LEU A 3 -10.84 -10.17 -16.90
N GLY A 4 -10.49 -10.98 -17.90
CA GLY A 4 -10.78 -12.42 -17.90
C GLY A 4 -9.93 -13.19 -16.89
N GLU A 5 -8.65 -12.85 -16.74
CA GLU A 5 -7.80 -13.45 -15.71
C GLU A 5 -8.26 -13.08 -14.29
N LEU A 6 -8.60 -11.81 -14.06
CA LEU A 6 -9.17 -11.35 -12.80
C LEU A 6 -10.48 -12.09 -12.47
N SER A 7 -11.38 -12.24 -13.46
CA SER A 7 -12.63 -12.95 -13.27
C SER A 7 -12.44 -14.43 -12.91
N LYS A 8 -11.46 -15.13 -13.50
CA LYS A 8 -11.12 -16.52 -13.13
C LYS A 8 -10.69 -16.66 -11.67
N LEU A 9 -10.11 -15.60 -11.11
CA LEU A 9 -9.69 -15.52 -9.71
C LEU A 9 -10.81 -14.99 -8.79
N GLY A 10 -12.02 -14.80 -9.31
CA GLY A 10 -13.16 -14.28 -8.54
C GLY A 10 -13.10 -12.78 -8.26
N VAL A 11 -12.21 -12.04 -8.93
CA VAL A 11 -12.12 -10.58 -8.80
C VAL A 11 -13.19 -9.94 -9.68
N HIS A 12 -14.09 -9.19 -9.04
CA HIS A 12 -15.06 -8.35 -9.74
C HIS A 12 -14.37 -7.05 -10.19
N ALA A 13 -14.21 -6.89 -11.49
CA ALA A 13 -13.55 -5.72 -12.09
C ALA A 13 -14.56 -4.89 -12.89
N LEU A 14 -14.56 -3.58 -12.65
CA LEU A 14 -15.38 -2.62 -13.38
C LEU A 14 -14.48 -1.80 -14.33
N PRO A 15 -14.75 -1.79 -15.64
CA PRO A 15 -14.00 -0.94 -16.57
C PRO A 15 -14.44 0.52 -16.43
N ILE A 16 -13.57 1.37 -15.89
CA ILE A 16 -13.89 2.78 -15.57
C ILE A 16 -13.60 3.73 -16.75
N ARG A 17 -12.64 3.39 -17.62
CA ARG A 17 -12.31 4.17 -18.83
C ARG A 17 -11.97 3.25 -20.01
N SER A 18 -12.43 3.62 -21.21
CA SER A 18 -11.92 3.07 -22.47
C SER A 18 -10.84 3.99 -23.02
N THR A 19 -9.64 3.46 -23.23
CA THR A 19 -8.51 4.17 -23.84
C THR A 19 -8.63 4.21 -25.37
N PRO A 20 -7.97 5.17 -26.05
CA PRO A 20 -7.87 5.15 -27.50
C PRO A 20 -7.33 3.79 -27.97
N ASN A 21 -7.99 3.19 -28.96
CA ASN A 21 -7.69 1.85 -29.50
C ASN A 21 -7.86 0.69 -28.50
N ASN A 22 -8.53 0.88 -27.36
CA ASN A 22 -8.76 -0.15 -26.33
C ASN A 22 -7.45 -0.80 -25.81
N ARG A 23 -6.32 -0.09 -25.88
CA ARG A 23 -5.03 -0.59 -25.38
C ARG A 23 -4.88 -0.29 -23.88
N LEU A 24 -4.53 -1.29 -23.10
CA LEU A 24 -4.19 -1.09 -21.68
C LEU A 24 -2.89 -0.30 -21.53
N SER A 25 -2.77 0.45 -20.44
CA SER A 25 -1.51 1.10 -20.04
C SER A 25 -0.41 0.05 -19.94
N GLN A 26 0.77 0.40 -20.43
CA GLN A 26 1.94 -0.48 -20.43
C GLN A 26 3.00 0.04 -19.46
N ALA A 27 3.74 -0.90 -18.88
CA ALA A 27 4.96 -0.62 -18.15
C ALA A 27 6.08 -1.51 -18.69
N LEU A 28 7.25 -0.90 -18.90
CA LEU A 28 8.50 -1.61 -19.15
C LEU A 28 9.23 -1.75 -17.81
N VAL A 29 9.42 -2.99 -17.37
CA VAL A 29 10.19 -3.33 -16.17
C VAL A 29 11.53 -3.90 -16.61
N ILE A 30 12.61 -3.19 -16.29
CA ILE A 30 13.98 -3.64 -16.55
C ILE A 30 14.53 -4.22 -15.25
N ILE A 31 14.83 -5.51 -15.24
CA ILE A 31 15.39 -6.23 -14.09
C ILE A 31 16.90 -6.38 -14.29
N GLU A 32 17.66 -5.82 -13.35
CA GLU A 32 19.12 -5.90 -13.30
C GLU A 32 19.56 -7.26 -12.73
N ARG A 33 20.83 -7.65 -12.96
CA ARG A 33 21.37 -8.94 -12.47
C ARG A 33 21.32 -9.12 -10.94
N ASN A 34 21.24 -8.02 -10.19
CA ASN A 34 21.11 -8.01 -8.74
C ASN A 34 19.64 -8.04 -8.26
N GLY A 35 18.68 -8.20 -9.18
CA GLY A 35 17.24 -8.18 -8.92
C GLY A 35 16.67 -6.79 -8.62
N SER A 36 17.45 -5.72 -8.79
CA SER A 36 16.91 -4.36 -8.75
C SER A 36 16.18 -4.03 -10.05
N ARG A 37 15.26 -3.06 -10.01
CA ARG A 37 14.37 -2.76 -11.13
C ARG A 37 14.33 -1.28 -11.48
N THR A 38 14.22 -1.01 -12.78
CA THR A 38 13.80 0.29 -13.31
C THR A 38 12.46 0.11 -14.01
N ILE A 39 11.46 0.90 -13.60
CA ILE A 39 10.11 0.84 -14.17
C ILE A 39 9.86 2.12 -14.97
N ILE A 40 9.55 1.97 -16.25
CA ILE A 40 9.05 3.04 -17.12
C ILE A 40 7.60 2.73 -17.41
N SER A 41 6.67 3.49 -16.80
CA SER A 41 5.24 3.25 -16.94
C SER A 41 4.56 4.39 -17.70
N GLU A 42 3.58 4.02 -18.52
CA GLU A 42 2.64 4.99 -19.06
C GLU A 42 1.76 5.52 -17.92
N PRO A 43 1.62 6.84 -17.78
CA PRO A 43 0.82 7.41 -16.71
C PRO A 43 -0.63 7.01 -16.90
N PHE A 44 -1.23 6.54 -15.81
CA PHE A 44 -2.66 6.29 -15.71
C PHE A 44 -3.13 6.91 -14.40
N GLU A 45 -4.06 7.84 -14.51
CA GLU A 45 -4.65 8.52 -13.36
C GLU A 45 -6.15 8.26 -13.34
N LEU A 46 -6.60 7.74 -12.20
CA LEU A 46 -8.00 7.74 -11.80
C LEU A 46 -8.18 8.82 -10.74
N GLY A 47 -9.27 9.56 -10.83
CA GLY A 47 -9.66 10.53 -9.81
C GLY A 47 -10.99 10.20 -9.18
N GLU A 48 -11.37 11.03 -8.20
CA GLU A 48 -12.67 10.97 -7.54
C GLU A 48 -13.85 10.94 -8.51
N VAL A 49 -13.78 11.73 -9.59
CA VAL A 49 -14.86 11.82 -10.59
C VAL A 49 -15.08 10.47 -11.26
N ASP A 50 -14.00 9.74 -11.55
CA ASP A 50 -14.09 8.43 -12.18
C ASP A 50 -14.71 7.39 -11.23
N LEU A 51 -14.32 7.42 -9.96
CA LEU A 51 -14.91 6.57 -8.94
C LEU A 51 -16.40 6.88 -8.74
N THR A 52 -16.74 8.14 -8.50
CA THR A 52 -18.12 8.55 -8.20
C THR A 52 -19.08 8.39 -9.38
N ALA A 53 -18.58 8.43 -10.62
CA ALA A 53 -19.39 8.16 -11.81
C ALA A 53 -19.69 6.67 -12.03
N ASN A 54 -18.86 5.77 -11.48
CA ASN A 54 -18.91 4.34 -11.80
C ASN A 54 -19.19 3.45 -10.58
N LEU A 55 -19.03 3.97 -9.36
CA LEU A 55 -19.22 3.26 -8.11
C LEU A 55 -20.16 4.04 -7.21
N ASP A 56 -21.33 3.46 -6.96
CA ASP A 56 -22.22 3.98 -5.93
C ASP A 56 -21.72 3.52 -4.55
N ILE A 57 -21.37 4.49 -3.71
CA ILE A 57 -20.80 4.24 -2.39
C ILE A 57 -21.94 4.27 -1.38
N GLN A 58 -22.36 3.08 -0.97
CA GLN A 58 -23.42 2.90 0.02
C GLN A 58 -22.85 2.34 1.33
N PRO A 59 -23.53 2.55 2.46
CA PRO A 59 -23.18 1.91 3.71
C PRO A 59 -23.18 0.39 3.60
N GLU A 60 -22.06 -0.23 4.00
CA GLU A 60 -21.86 -1.67 3.92
C GLU A 60 -21.98 -2.32 5.30
N LYS A 61 -22.65 -3.48 5.37
CA LYS A 61 -22.71 -4.27 6.62
C LYS A 61 -21.40 -5.02 6.88
N ARG A 62 -20.68 -5.37 5.81
CA ARG A 62 -19.38 -6.04 5.87
C ARG A 62 -18.26 -5.00 5.90
N PRO A 63 -17.10 -5.31 6.50
CA PRO A 63 -15.93 -4.46 6.36
C PRO A 63 -15.61 -4.22 4.88
N ALA A 64 -15.62 -2.95 4.47
CA ALA A 64 -15.26 -2.51 3.13
C ALA A 64 -14.07 -1.56 3.22
N CYS A 65 -13.20 -1.58 2.21
CA CYS A 65 -12.02 -0.73 2.19
C CYS A 65 -11.77 -0.16 0.79
N LEU A 66 -11.55 1.15 0.71
CA LEU A 66 -10.89 1.78 -0.42
C LEU A 66 -9.38 1.63 -0.22
N HIS A 67 -8.70 0.97 -1.16
CA HIS A 67 -7.24 0.96 -1.23
C HIS A 67 -6.75 1.98 -2.26
N ILE A 68 -5.86 2.87 -1.83
CA ILE A 68 -5.30 3.92 -2.67
C ILE A 68 -3.81 3.60 -2.87
N GLU A 69 -3.37 3.55 -4.12
CA GLU A 69 -1.94 3.55 -4.46
C GLU A 69 -1.38 4.97 -4.41
N GLY A 70 -0.11 5.12 -4.03
CA GLY A 70 0.48 6.42 -3.72
C GLY A 70 0.43 7.43 -4.87
N PHE A 71 0.54 6.96 -6.11
CA PHE A 71 0.43 7.83 -7.30
C PHE A 71 -0.98 8.38 -7.54
N HIS A 72 -2.00 7.84 -6.88
CA HIS A 72 -3.38 8.35 -6.89
C HIS A 72 -3.73 9.15 -5.63
N TYR A 73 -2.81 9.33 -4.69
CA TYR A 73 -3.12 9.98 -3.42
C TYR A 73 -3.72 11.38 -3.60
N GLU A 74 -3.11 12.23 -4.44
CA GLU A 74 -3.58 13.61 -4.65
C GLU A 74 -4.96 13.68 -5.30
N THR A 75 -5.25 12.77 -6.24
CA THR A 75 -6.54 12.74 -6.95
C THR A 75 -7.66 12.09 -6.14
N MET A 76 -7.32 11.31 -5.12
CA MET A 76 -8.27 10.59 -4.25
C MET A 76 -8.46 11.22 -2.88
N THR A 77 -7.61 12.17 -2.47
CA THR A 77 -7.65 12.74 -1.11
C THR A 77 -9.00 13.34 -0.74
N ALA A 78 -9.66 14.02 -1.68
CA ALA A 78 -10.98 14.61 -1.49
C ALA A 78 -12.09 13.56 -1.25
N SER A 79 -11.91 12.33 -1.74
CA SER A 79 -12.88 11.24 -1.58
C SER A 79 -12.82 10.57 -0.22
N ILE A 80 -11.71 10.67 0.53
CA ILE A 80 -11.47 9.93 1.77
C ILE A 80 -12.64 10.12 2.76
N ALA A 81 -13.06 11.38 2.95
CA ALA A 81 -14.15 11.72 3.85
C ALA A 81 -15.49 11.06 3.44
N ARG A 82 -15.76 10.97 2.13
CA ARG A 82 -16.97 10.33 1.60
C ARG A 82 -17.01 8.84 1.91
N PHE A 83 -15.90 8.13 1.72
CA PHE A 83 -15.79 6.70 2.05
C PHE A 83 -15.94 6.46 3.55
N HIS A 84 -15.33 7.31 4.40
CA HIS A 84 -15.52 7.23 5.84
C HIS A 84 -16.98 7.47 6.28
N GLN A 85 -17.68 8.42 5.65
CA GLN A 85 -19.10 8.66 5.93
C GLN A 85 -19.99 7.45 5.57
N ALA A 86 -19.61 6.68 4.55
CA ALA A 86 -20.25 5.42 4.21
C ALA A 86 -19.82 4.24 5.11
N GLY A 87 -18.95 4.46 6.11
CA GLY A 87 -18.46 3.42 7.00
C GLY A 87 -17.35 2.54 6.42
N TRP A 88 -16.82 2.89 5.24
CA TRP A 88 -15.68 2.18 4.65
C TRP A 88 -14.39 2.57 5.37
N LYS A 89 -13.43 1.65 5.40
CA LYS A 89 -12.04 1.93 5.74
C LYS A 89 -11.31 2.52 4.53
N VAL A 90 -10.27 3.28 4.79
CA VAL A 90 -9.36 3.74 3.73
C VAL A 90 -7.95 3.28 4.07
N SER A 91 -7.30 2.64 3.10
CA SER A 91 -5.91 2.25 3.18
C SER A 91 -5.10 2.91 2.07
N LEU A 92 -3.82 3.12 2.33
CA LEU A 92 -2.89 3.74 1.40
C LEU A 92 -1.60 2.93 1.34
N HIS A 93 -1.11 2.63 0.14
CA HIS A 93 0.22 2.12 -0.09
C HIS A 93 1.11 3.24 -0.63
N SER A 94 2.25 3.50 0.02
CA SER A 94 3.08 4.68 -0.26
C SER A 94 3.86 4.60 -1.58
N ALA A 95 3.79 3.47 -2.29
CA ALA A 95 4.51 3.30 -3.55
C ALA A 95 4.02 4.33 -4.57
N GLY A 96 4.96 5.02 -5.21
CA GLY A 96 4.63 6.04 -6.21
C GLY A 96 4.05 7.34 -5.64
N LEU A 97 4.09 7.59 -4.32
CA LEU A 97 3.67 8.88 -3.75
C LEU A 97 4.30 10.05 -4.52
N PRO A 98 3.56 11.10 -4.89
CA PRO A 98 4.10 12.24 -5.62
C PRO A 98 5.05 13.05 -4.74
N LYS A 99 6.06 13.69 -5.34
CA LYS A 99 7.09 14.44 -4.61
C LYS A 99 6.52 15.52 -3.68
N SER A 100 5.44 16.17 -4.10
CA SER A 100 4.65 17.12 -3.31
C SER A 100 4.13 16.54 -1.98
N ALA A 101 3.84 15.23 -1.95
CA ALA A 101 3.36 14.54 -0.76
C ALA A 101 4.48 13.92 0.10
N ARG A 102 5.74 14.03 -0.32
CA ARG A 102 6.91 13.45 0.39
C ARG A 102 7.55 14.42 1.37
N THR A 103 6.74 15.14 2.16
CA THR A 103 7.23 16.00 3.23
C THR A 103 6.69 15.54 4.59
N PRO A 104 7.40 15.81 5.71
CA PRO A 104 6.94 15.46 7.05
C PRO A 104 5.53 15.98 7.36
N GLU A 105 5.21 17.19 6.91
CA GLU A 105 3.94 17.86 7.15
C GLU A 105 2.80 17.17 6.42
N ILE A 106 2.98 16.89 5.13
CA ILE A 106 1.95 16.23 4.32
C ILE A 106 1.78 14.77 4.74
N PHE A 107 2.87 14.07 5.07
CA PHE A 107 2.78 12.72 5.61
C PHE A 107 1.99 12.69 6.92
N ALA A 108 2.24 13.64 7.84
CA ALA A 108 1.48 13.73 9.09
C ALA A 108 -0.02 14.03 8.85
N GLN A 109 -0.36 14.84 7.85
CA GLN A 109 -1.75 15.09 7.46
C GLN A 109 -2.42 13.84 6.84
N MET A 110 -1.66 13.11 6.02
CA MET A 110 -2.09 11.89 5.35
C MET A 110 -2.43 10.78 6.35
N VAL A 111 -1.52 10.42 7.26
CA VAL A 111 -1.75 9.32 8.22
C VAL A 111 -2.82 9.63 9.27
N ARG A 112 -3.25 10.90 9.39
CA ARG A 112 -4.41 11.31 10.21
C ARG A 112 -5.75 11.07 9.53
N GLN A 113 -5.75 10.75 8.24
CA GLN A 113 -6.96 10.49 7.46
C GLN A 113 -7.05 9.05 6.97
N ILE A 114 -6.02 8.24 7.14
CA ILE A 114 -5.95 6.87 6.64
C ILE A 114 -6.06 5.87 7.81
N ASP A 115 -6.85 4.81 7.64
CA ASP A 115 -7.05 3.76 8.66
C ASP A 115 -5.94 2.70 8.64
N LEU A 116 -5.27 2.52 7.49
CA LEU A 116 -4.11 1.64 7.34
C LEU A 116 -3.13 2.18 6.29
N THR A 117 -1.92 2.54 6.70
CA THR A 117 -0.88 3.04 5.79
C THR A 117 0.25 2.03 5.68
N PHE A 118 0.53 1.55 4.47
CA PHE A 118 1.75 0.82 4.16
C PHE A 118 2.78 1.80 3.64
N ILE A 119 3.94 1.85 4.29
CA ILE A 119 5.06 2.68 3.87
C ILE A 119 6.33 1.85 3.85
N ASN A 120 7.16 2.01 2.82
CA ASN A 120 8.47 1.35 2.79
C ASN A 120 9.56 2.21 3.43
N ASP A 121 10.66 1.57 3.81
CA ASP A 121 11.80 2.20 4.46
C ASP A 121 12.46 3.27 3.58
N VAL A 122 12.53 3.06 2.26
CA VAL A 122 13.05 4.04 1.31
C VAL A 122 12.24 5.34 1.37
N MET A 123 10.91 5.23 1.37
CA MET A 123 9.98 6.36 1.40
C MET A 123 10.04 7.10 2.74
N ILE A 124 10.05 6.39 3.87
CA ILE A 124 10.12 7.07 5.18
C ILE A 124 11.46 7.79 5.35
N ARG A 125 12.56 7.22 4.85
CA ARG A 125 13.87 7.86 4.84
C ARG A 125 13.91 9.10 3.98
N GLU A 126 13.27 9.06 2.81
CA GLU A 126 13.16 10.21 1.91
C GLU A 126 12.37 11.35 2.58
N ILE A 127 11.17 11.04 3.11
CA ILE A 127 10.28 12.04 3.73
C ILE A 127 10.95 12.75 4.91
N TYR A 128 11.69 12.01 5.73
CA TYR A 128 12.26 12.54 6.98
C TYR A 128 13.77 12.79 6.93
N GLY A 129 14.41 12.60 5.78
CA GLY A 129 15.85 12.76 5.61
C GLY A 129 16.70 11.80 6.47
N LEU A 130 16.18 10.61 6.80
CA LEU A 130 16.83 9.69 7.73
C LEU A 130 17.97 8.91 7.07
N ARG A 131 19.16 8.98 7.68
CA ARG A 131 20.38 8.28 7.25
C ARG A 131 20.89 7.26 8.27
N THR A 132 20.05 6.94 9.26
CA THR A 132 20.37 6.07 10.39
C THR A 132 20.27 4.59 10.04
N ARG A 133 20.87 3.72 10.87
CA ARG A 133 20.71 2.27 10.74
C ARG A 133 19.26 1.86 10.91
N MET A 134 18.87 0.72 10.36
CA MET A 134 17.48 0.27 10.34
C MET A 134 16.83 0.23 11.73
N ALA A 135 17.50 -0.35 12.73
CA ALA A 135 16.98 -0.38 14.10
C ALA A 135 16.72 1.02 14.68
N THR A 136 17.61 1.97 14.43
CA THR A 136 17.45 3.37 14.87
C THR A 136 16.33 4.05 14.12
N MET A 137 16.22 3.85 12.81
CA MET A 137 15.12 4.38 11.98
C MET A 137 13.76 3.87 12.48
N ILE A 138 13.62 2.59 12.81
CA ILE A 138 12.37 2.02 13.33
C ILE A 138 11.95 2.75 14.62
N GLU A 139 12.89 3.00 15.52
CA GLU A 139 12.64 3.72 16.76
C GLU A 139 12.29 5.20 16.51
N GLU A 140 12.98 5.86 15.58
CA GLU A 140 12.66 7.23 15.15
C GLU A 140 11.23 7.34 14.58
N VAL A 141 10.82 6.36 13.76
CA VAL A 141 9.46 6.26 13.23
C VAL A 141 8.44 6.02 14.34
N ARG A 142 8.73 5.14 15.30
CA ARG A 142 7.88 4.90 16.48
C ARG A 142 7.63 6.19 17.26
N LEU A 143 8.70 6.93 17.57
CA LEU A 143 8.63 8.18 18.32
C LEU A 143 7.88 9.26 17.54
N MET A 144 8.15 9.38 16.24
CA MET A 144 7.44 10.29 15.35
C MET A 144 5.93 10.00 15.29
N LEU A 145 5.53 8.75 15.06
CA LEU A 145 4.12 8.36 14.99
C LEU A 145 3.39 8.62 16.32
N SER A 146 4.07 8.42 17.46
CA SER A 146 3.51 8.75 18.78
C SER A 146 3.16 10.24 18.93
N ARG A 147 3.93 11.13 18.27
CA ARG A 147 3.67 12.58 18.24
C ARG A 147 2.60 12.96 17.22
N ILE A 148 2.60 12.32 16.04
CA ILE A 148 1.62 12.59 14.98
C ILE A 148 0.21 12.18 15.40
N LYS A 149 0.11 11.05 16.13
CA LYS A 149 -1.14 10.37 16.51
C LYS A 149 -1.95 10.02 15.25
N PRO A 150 -1.50 9.03 14.46
CA PRO A 150 -2.20 8.64 13.23
C PRO A 150 -3.62 8.18 13.57
N ARG A 151 -4.53 8.32 12.60
CA ARG A 151 -5.87 7.76 12.72
C ARG A 151 -5.82 6.24 12.75
N GLY A 152 -4.95 5.69 11.92
CA GLY A 152 -4.87 4.28 11.60
C GLY A 152 -3.57 3.62 12.01
N THR A 153 -3.48 2.35 11.64
CA THR A 153 -2.25 1.56 11.79
C THR A 153 -1.27 1.95 10.69
N VAL A 154 0.01 2.06 11.03
CA VAL A 154 1.08 2.25 10.04
C VAL A 154 1.93 0.99 9.98
N VAL A 155 2.14 0.46 8.78
CA VAL A 155 2.97 -0.71 8.51
C VAL A 155 4.21 -0.25 7.74
N LEU A 156 5.37 -0.38 8.36
CA LEU A 156 6.66 -0.11 7.75
C LEU A 156 7.22 -1.40 7.15
N THR A 157 7.26 -1.50 5.82
CA THR A 157 7.89 -2.64 5.13
C THR A 157 9.39 -2.41 4.98
N LEU A 158 10.19 -3.44 5.27
CA LEU A 158 11.65 -3.41 5.34
C LEU A 158 12.30 -4.35 4.31
N GLY A 159 11.60 -4.67 3.22
CA GLY A 159 12.08 -5.58 2.18
C GLY A 159 12.40 -6.97 2.73
N GLU A 160 13.63 -7.45 2.51
CA GLU A 160 14.10 -8.76 2.97
C GLU A 160 14.17 -8.92 4.49
N PHE A 161 14.00 -7.84 5.24
CA PHE A 161 13.96 -7.87 6.71
C PHE A 161 12.55 -7.99 7.27
N GLY A 162 11.51 -7.95 6.43
CA GLY A 162 10.11 -8.13 6.83
C GLY A 162 9.37 -6.81 7.03
N ALA A 163 8.66 -6.65 8.15
CA ALA A 163 7.88 -5.46 8.43
C ALA A 163 7.73 -5.16 9.92
N VAL A 164 7.45 -3.90 10.23
CA VAL A 164 7.09 -3.41 11.57
C VAL A 164 5.71 -2.77 11.52
N VAL A 165 4.79 -3.21 12.36
CA VAL A 165 3.46 -2.64 12.49
C VAL A 165 3.41 -1.74 13.72
N PHE A 166 2.94 -0.52 13.53
CA PHE A 166 2.69 0.47 14.57
C PHE A 166 1.17 0.60 14.77
N PRO A 167 0.59 -0.01 15.82
CA PRO A 167 -0.85 0.04 16.06
C PRO A 167 -1.33 1.46 16.37
N ALA A 168 -2.49 1.84 15.84
CA ALA A 168 -3.12 3.14 16.11
C ALA A 168 -3.36 3.40 17.61
N THR A 169 -3.55 2.33 18.40
CA THR A 169 -3.85 2.39 19.84
C THR A 169 -2.64 2.75 20.70
N GLY A 170 -1.44 2.91 20.12
CA GLY A 170 -0.22 3.23 20.87
C GLY A 170 0.36 2.06 21.66
N GLY A 171 -0.06 0.82 21.35
CA GLY A 171 0.50 -0.41 21.90
C GLY A 171 1.93 -0.69 21.40
N PRO A 172 2.54 -1.81 21.85
CA PRO A 172 3.85 -2.22 21.37
C PRO A 172 3.84 -2.42 19.85
N GLN A 173 4.96 -2.07 19.20
CA GLN A 173 5.14 -2.38 17.79
C GLN A 173 5.25 -3.89 17.59
N ILE A 174 4.80 -4.36 16.42
CA ILE A 174 4.84 -5.78 16.06
C ILE A 174 5.87 -5.93 14.95
N GLU A 175 6.93 -6.69 15.21
CA GLU A 175 7.95 -6.98 14.22
C GLU A 175 7.73 -8.38 13.64
N VAL A 176 7.72 -8.49 12.32
CA VAL A 176 7.60 -9.75 11.60
C VAL A 176 8.75 -9.90 10.62
N PRO A 177 9.54 -10.99 10.69
CA PRO A 177 10.60 -11.22 9.71
C PRO A 177 10.01 -11.63 8.36
N ALA A 178 10.73 -11.30 7.28
CA ALA A 178 10.45 -11.90 5.98
C ALA A 178 10.84 -13.38 5.97
N LEU A 179 10.23 -14.16 5.06
CA LEU A 179 10.69 -15.51 4.79
C LEU A 179 12.00 -15.43 3.98
N PRO A 180 13.11 -16.05 4.44
CA PRO A 180 14.34 -16.12 3.66
C PRO A 180 14.12 -16.92 2.36
N VAL A 181 14.34 -16.26 1.22
CA VAL A 181 14.11 -16.84 -0.11
C VAL A 181 15.20 -16.41 -1.09
N ASN A 182 15.40 -17.20 -2.14
CA ASN A 182 16.24 -16.79 -3.27
C ASN A 182 15.43 -15.86 -4.18
N ARG A 183 15.69 -14.56 -4.06
CA ARG A 183 14.98 -13.52 -4.83
C ARG A 183 15.33 -13.59 -6.31
N VAL A 184 14.31 -13.71 -7.15
CA VAL A 184 14.37 -13.64 -8.62
C VAL A 184 13.89 -12.26 -9.10
N ASP A 185 12.69 -11.86 -8.69
CA ASP A 185 12.08 -10.57 -9.05
C ASP A 185 11.41 -9.98 -7.80
N ALA A 186 11.60 -8.69 -7.52
CA ALA A 186 10.90 -8.03 -6.41
C ALA A 186 9.55 -7.42 -6.82
N THR A 187 9.12 -7.65 -8.06
CA THR A 187 7.91 -7.08 -8.62
C THR A 187 6.65 -7.63 -7.95
N GLY A 188 5.68 -6.74 -7.72
CA GLY A 188 4.46 -7.06 -6.98
C GLY A 188 4.63 -7.44 -5.50
N ALA A 189 5.85 -7.44 -4.92
CA ALA A 189 6.04 -7.88 -3.53
C ALA A 189 5.30 -6.98 -2.51
N GLY A 190 5.38 -5.66 -2.70
CA GLY A 190 4.64 -4.68 -1.88
C GLY A 190 3.13 -4.81 -2.04
N ASP A 191 2.66 -4.97 -3.28
CA ASP A 191 1.24 -5.11 -3.59
C ASP A 191 0.68 -6.43 -3.04
N SER A 192 1.47 -7.51 -3.12
CA SER A 192 1.16 -8.82 -2.51
C SER A 192 1.08 -8.70 -0.99
N PHE A 193 2.05 -8.01 -0.37
CA PHE A 193 2.03 -7.73 1.06
C PHE A 193 0.74 -6.99 1.46
N ALA A 194 0.44 -5.87 0.79
CA ALA A 194 -0.73 -5.06 1.07
C ALA A 194 -2.03 -5.85 0.87
N GLY A 195 -2.16 -6.59 -0.23
CA GLY A 195 -3.34 -7.40 -0.56
C GLY A 195 -3.60 -8.50 0.48
N ILE A 196 -2.57 -9.25 0.87
CA ILE A 196 -2.69 -10.30 1.90
C ILE A 196 -3.03 -9.70 3.25
N PHE A 197 -2.35 -8.62 3.64
CA PHE A 197 -2.60 -7.94 4.90
C PHE A 197 -4.04 -7.43 4.96
N LEU A 198 -4.49 -6.72 3.93
CA LEU A 198 -5.84 -6.16 3.84
C LEU A 198 -6.90 -7.25 3.89
N SER A 199 -6.69 -8.33 3.14
CA SER A 199 -7.60 -9.48 3.15
C SER A 199 -7.78 -10.01 4.57
N LEU A 200 -6.70 -10.34 5.28
CA LEU A 200 -6.79 -10.88 6.63
C LEU A 200 -7.34 -9.87 7.65
N TRP A 201 -6.90 -8.61 7.58
CA TRP A 201 -7.36 -7.55 8.48
C TRP A 201 -8.86 -7.27 8.33
N LEU A 202 -9.38 -7.21 7.10
CA LEU A 202 -10.81 -7.01 6.83
C LEU A 202 -11.66 -8.22 7.24
N HIS A 203 -11.08 -9.41 7.31
CA HIS A 203 -11.72 -10.61 7.86
C HIS A 203 -11.52 -10.77 9.37
N GLY A 204 -11.02 -9.74 10.06
CA GLY A 204 -10.93 -9.70 11.52
C GLY A 204 -9.71 -10.39 12.13
N ALA A 205 -8.71 -10.78 11.32
CA ALA A 205 -7.46 -11.29 11.85
C ALA A 205 -6.70 -10.20 12.65
N SER A 206 -5.88 -10.61 13.60
CA SER A 206 -5.00 -9.69 14.34
C SER A 206 -3.98 -9.04 13.40
N LEU A 207 -3.52 -7.83 13.76
CA LEU A 207 -2.46 -7.13 13.02
C LEU A 207 -1.20 -7.99 12.85
N GLU A 208 -0.84 -8.73 13.90
CA GLU A 208 0.30 -9.67 13.87
C GLU A 208 0.09 -10.80 12.87
N THR A 209 -1.11 -11.40 12.85
CA THR A 209 -1.41 -12.48 11.91
C THR A 209 -1.42 -11.96 10.48
N ALA A 210 -2.08 -10.82 10.23
CA ALA A 210 -2.08 -10.19 8.92
C ALA A 210 -0.66 -9.88 8.43
N ALA A 211 0.18 -9.28 9.30
CA ALA A 211 1.56 -8.93 8.98
C ALA A 211 2.43 -10.15 8.68
N ARG A 212 2.32 -11.21 9.48
CA ARG A 212 3.10 -12.44 9.31
C ARG A 212 2.78 -13.14 8.00
N TYR A 213 1.50 -13.31 7.67
CA TYR A 213 1.09 -13.92 6.40
C TYR A 213 1.46 -13.05 5.21
N ALA A 214 1.30 -11.72 5.34
CA ALA A 214 1.72 -10.78 4.31
C ALA A 214 3.22 -10.85 4.04
N ALA A 215 4.05 -10.92 5.08
CA ALA A 215 5.51 -11.06 4.95
C ALA A 215 5.89 -12.35 4.22
N VAL A 216 5.27 -13.49 4.60
CA VAL A 216 5.51 -14.77 3.93
C VAL A 216 5.08 -14.74 2.46
N GLY A 217 3.85 -14.28 2.17
CA GLY A 217 3.34 -14.26 0.81
C GLY A 217 4.11 -13.30 -0.09
N ALA A 218 4.48 -12.13 0.42
CA ALA A 218 5.33 -11.19 -0.30
C ALA A 218 6.70 -11.77 -0.62
N SER A 219 7.34 -12.47 0.33
CA SER A 219 8.60 -13.18 0.07
C SER A 219 8.43 -14.24 -1.03
N LEU A 220 7.37 -15.04 -0.99
CA LEU A 220 7.11 -16.08 -1.99
C LEU A 220 6.89 -15.51 -3.39
N THR A 221 6.20 -14.38 -3.52
CA THR A 221 6.05 -13.67 -4.80
C THR A 221 7.40 -13.37 -5.43
N THR A 222 8.44 -13.13 -4.62
CA THR A 222 9.75 -12.79 -5.15
C THR A 222 10.57 -13.94 -5.73
N THR A 223 10.06 -15.17 -5.68
CA THR A 223 10.79 -16.38 -6.10
C THR A 223 10.62 -16.75 -7.57
N VAL A 224 9.78 -16.00 -8.29
CA VAL A 224 9.46 -16.21 -9.70
C VAL A 224 9.53 -14.88 -10.46
N GLU A 225 9.71 -14.93 -11.77
CA GLU A 225 9.57 -13.74 -12.63
C GLU A 225 8.07 -13.39 -12.75
N GLY A 226 7.71 -12.11 -12.59
CA GLY A 226 6.31 -11.68 -12.67
C GLY A 226 6.02 -10.29 -12.12
#